data_AF-A0A6A4S4S5-F1
#
_entry.id   AF-A0A6A4S4S5-F1
#
_cell.length_a   1.000
_cell.length_b   1.000
_cell.length_c   1.000
_cell.angle_alpha   90.00
_cell.angle_beta   90.00
_cell.angle_gamma   90.00
#
_symmetry.space_group_name_H-M   'P 1'
#
loop_
_entity.id
_entity.type
_entity.pdbx_description
1 polymer ?
#
loop_
_entity_poly.entity_id
_entity_poly.type
_entity_poly.pdbx_seq_one_letter_code
_entity_poly.pdbx_strand_id
1 'polypeptide(L)'
;MDKLKSEQDRLCMWLSDDPDHILQECGNILSLNEFLAIHKQSSAYEKMRELLKIITEKGGDACQSFFDILRQNQACYPKLQQLFSPNTQGSHNPTVVAVGNSVVTAREITNIKAKSLCMKIETVSDPGSCQSGNVIGKVLQADYSAHGGSVICADRISDATIDADVDFSVSVQTSQVYAGTVDETPPSSSSQGPAVNMIIEHKVELIDCLRADHSFILQHVHAGCIVTDRQYQNLKHICLPEKTLTDLIDQVIDNGQISCSLFIEVLKNPEVVRTYPQLKDITRNLC
;
A
#
# COMPACT_ATOMS: atom_id res chain seq x y z
N MET A 1 22.05 -16.02 -16.71
CA MET A 1 21.16 -17.12 -17.16
C MET A 1 20.22 -17.57 -16.04
N ASP A 2 20.74 -17.95 -14.86
CA ASP A 2 19.91 -18.49 -13.76
C ASP A 2 18.84 -17.52 -13.24
N LYS A 3 19.16 -16.22 -13.17
CA LYS A 3 18.20 -15.18 -12.78
C LYS A 3 17.03 -15.03 -13.76
N LEU A 4 17.26 -15.24 -15.06
CA LEU A 4 16.20 -15.15 -16.08
C LEU A 4 15.22 -16.33 -15.98
N LYS A 5 15.75 -17.53 -15.67
CA LYS A 5 14.94 -18.73 -15.41
C LYS A 5 14.15 -18.62 -14.11
N SER A 6 14.78 -18.12 -13.03
CA SER A 6 14.13 -17.94 -11.73
C SER A 6 12.97 -16.94 -11.76
N GLU A 7 13.06 -15.90 -12.58
CA GLU A 7 12.08 -14.81 -12.64
C GLU A 7 11.18 -14.90 -13.88
N GLN A 8 11.14 -16.05 -14.57
CA GLN A 8 10.48 -16.19 -15.87
C GLN A 8 9.00 -15.80 -15.83
N ASP A 9 8.22 -16.32 -14.88
CA ASP A 9 6.79 -16.02 -14.81
C ASP A 9 6.51 -14.54 -14.48
N ARG A 10 7.35 -13.92 -13.64
CA ARG A 10 7.26 -12.49 -13.31
C ARG A 10 7.60 -11.63 -14.53
N LEU A 11 8.67 -11.96 -15.23
CA LEU A 11 9.07 -11.29 -16.47
C LEU A 11 7.98 -11.41 -17.54
N CYS A 12 7.38 -12.59 -17.72
CA CYS A 12 6.26 -12.77 -18.64
C CYS A 12 5.11 -11.82 -18.30
N MET A 13 4.71 -11.75 -17.03
CA MET A 13 3.63 -10.85 -16.61
C MET A 13 3.97 -9.38 -16.81
N TRP A 14 5.19 -8.96 -16.47
CA TRP A 14 5.58 -7.55 -16.57
C TRP A 14 5.70 -7.07 -18.01
N LEU A 15 6.25 -7.91 -18.89
CA LEU A 15 6.43 -7.56 -20.29
C LEU A 15 5.14 -7.72 -21.12
N SER A 16 4.13 -8.41 -20.59
CA SER A 16 2.82 -8.54 -21.24
C SER A 16 2.03 -7.24 -21.30
N ASP A 17 2.44 -6.20 -20.56
CA ASP A 17 1.82 -4.87 -20.59
C ASP A 17 2.02 -4.21 -21.99
N ASP A 18 3.15 -4.46 -22.66
CA ASP A 18 3.43 -3.99 -24.03
C ASP A 18 4.36 -4.98 -24.79
N PRO A 19 3.82 -6.12 -25.27
CA PRO A 19 4.64 -7.17 -25.86
C PRO A 19 5.31 -6.75 -27.18
N ASP A 20 4.70 -5.84 -27.95
CA ASP A 20 5.21 -5.50 -29.28
C ASP A 20 6.41 -4.54 -29.17
N HIS A 21 6.41 -3.60 -28.19
CA HIS A 21 7.55 -2.72 -27.92
C HIS A 21 8.80 -3.50 -27.54
N ILE A 22 8.70 -4.43 -26.58
CA ILE A 22 9.88 -5.21 -26.16
C ILE A 22 10.39 -6.14 -27.28
N LEU A 23 9.49 -6.68 -28.12
CA LEU A 23 9.88 -7.51 -29.26
C LEU A 23 10.64 -6.71 -30.32
N GLN A 24 10.24 -5.46 -30.56
CA GLN A 24 10.96 -4.56 -31.45
C GLN A 24 12.37 -4.28 -30.93
N GLU A 25 12.53 -3.99 -29.64
CA GLU A 25 13.84 -3.79 -29.01
C GLU A 25 14.72 -5.05 -29.07
N CYS A 26 14.11 -6.23 -29.03
CA CYS A 26 14.80 -7.52 -29.17
C CYS A 26 15.18 -7.87 -30.63
N GLY A 27 14.92 -7.01 -31.61
CA GLY A 27 15.16 -7.29 -33.03
C GLY A 27 16.60 -7.69 -33.38
N ASN A 28 17.59 -7.22 -32.62
CA ASN A 28 18.99 -7.59 -32.81
C ASN A 28 19.38 -8.93 -32.18
N ILE A 29 18.53 -9.49 -31.31
CA ILE A 29 18.74 -10.79 -30.63
C ILE A 29 18.01 -11.91 -31.37
N LEU A 30 16.87 -11.58 -31.98
CA LEU A 30 15.98 -12.53 -32.65
C LEU A 30 16.28 -12.60 -34.14
N SER A 31 16.27 -13.82 -34.69
CA SER A 31 16.15 -14.02 -36.13
C SER A 31 14.72 -13.78 -36.59
N LEU A 32 14.53 -13.54 -37.89
CA LEU A 32 13.21 -13.34 -38.47
C LEU A 32 12.25 -14.52 -38.19
N ASN A 33 12.76 -15.76 -38.21
CA ASN A 33 11.95 -16.95 -37.94
C ASN A 33 11.50 -17.03 -36.49
N GLU A 34 12.36 -16.66 -35.54
CA GLU A 34 12.03 -16.62 -34.11
C GLU A 34 11.01 -15.53 -33.81
N PHE A 35 11.18 -14.36 -34.42
CA PHE A 35 10.22 -13.26 -34.32
C PHE A 35 8.82 -13.68 -34.82
N LEU A 36 8.74 -14.34 -35.98
CA LEU A 36 7.48 -14.87 -36.52
C LEU A 36 6.88 -15.96 -35.62
N ALA A 37 7.71 -16.83 -35.04
CA ALA A 37 7.25 -17.86 -34.10
C ALA A 37 6.63 -17.26 -32.83
N ILE A 38 7.19 -16.16 -32.34
CA ILE A 38 6.62 -15.41 -31.21
C ILE A 38 5.29 -14.76 -31.60
N HIS A 39 5.21 -14.10 -32.76
CA HIS A 39 3.97 -13.46 -33.22
C HIS A 39 2.81 -14.43 -33.48
N LYS A 40 3.10 -15.72 -33.67
CA LYS A 40 2.09 -16.78 -33.81
C LYS A 40 1.36 -17.09 -32.49
N GLN A 41 1.92 -16.69 -31.34
CA GLN A 41 1.31 -16.96 -30.04
C GLN A 41 0.01 -16.17 -29.84
N SER A 42 -0.96 -16.78 -29.17
CA SER A 42 -2.33 -16.27 -29.05
C SER A 42 -2.52 -15.18 -28.00
N SER A 43 -1.57 -15.00 -27.07
CA SER A 43 -1.66 -14.00 -26.00
C SER A 43 -0.32 -13.30 -25.77
N ALA A 44 -0.36 -12.09 -25.21
CA ALA A 44 0.83 -11.33 -24.83
C ALA A 44 1.75 -12.15 -23.89
N TYR A 45 1.15 -12.87 -22.96
CA TYR A 45 1.87 -13.73 -22.03
C TYR A 45 2.60 -14.88 -22.71
N GLU A 46 1.93 -15.58 -23.64
CA GLU A 46 2.55 -16.67 -24.40
C GLU A 46 3.64 -16.14 -25.35
N LYS A 47 3.46 -14.94 -25.92
CA LYS A 47 4.52 -14.26 -26.68
C LYS A 47 5.77 -14.05 -25.82
N MET A 48 5.61 -13.54 -24.59
CA MET A 48 6.73 -13.29 -23.68
C MET A 48 7.37 -14.57 -23.17
N ARG A 49 6.56 -15.61 -22.92
CA ARG A 49 7.05 -16.94 -22.54
C ARG A 49 7.94 -17.54 -23.62
N GLU A 50 7.50 -17.49 -24.88
CA GLU A 50 8.29 -17.99 -26.01
C GLU A 50 9.54 -17.14 -26.26
N LEU A 51 9.44 -15.81 -26.14
CA LEU A 51 10.59 -14.89 -26.20
C LEU A 51 11.67 -15.27 -25.18
N LEU A 52 11.31 -15.41 -23.89
CA LEU A 52 12.23 -15.74 -22.81
C LEU A 52 12.86 -17.13 -23.00
N LYS A 53 12.09 -18.08 -23.51
CA LYS A 53 12.57 -19.42 -23.86
C LYS A 53 13.64 -19.35 -24.95
N ILE A 54 13.37 -18.68 -26.06
CA ILE A 54 14.32 -18.51 -27.18
C ILE A 54 15.61 -17.83 -26.69
N ILE A 55 15.51 -16.77 -25.91
CA ILE A 55 16.67 -16.04 -25.35
C ILE A 55 17.49 -16.94 -24.42
N THR A 56 16.82 -17.77 -23.62
CA THR A 56 17.48 -18.73 -22.72
C THR A 56 18.20 -19.83 -23.50
N GLU A 57 17.60 -20.33 -24.58
CA GLU A 57 18.18 -21.36 -25.46
C GLU A 57 19.38 -20.85 -26.26
N LYS A 58 19.37 -19.57 -26.67
CA LYS A 58 20.50 -18.92 -27.36
C LYS A 58 21.75 -18.74 -26.48
N GLY A 59 21.60 -18.79 -25.16
CA GLY A 59 22.74 -18.81 -24.23
C GLY A 59 23.12 -17.45 -23.63
N GLY A 60 24.34 -17.39 -23.08
CA GLY A 60 24.79 -16.32 -22.18
C GLY A 60 24.79 -14.92 -22.79
N ASP A 61 25.32 -14.78 -24.01
CA ASP A 61 25.44 -13.48 -24.67
C ASP A 61 24.06 -12.89 -25.00
N ALA A 62 23.14 -13.72 -25.53
CA ALA A 62 21.76 -13.32 -25.79
C ALA A 62 21.02 -12.94 -24.50
N CYS A 63 21.23 -13.69 -23.41
CA CYS A 63 20.68 -13.33 -22.10
C CYS A 63 21.22 -11.98 -21.62
N GLN A 64 22.51 -11.71 -21.78
CA GLN A 64 23.13 -10.47 -21.34
C GLN A 64 22.62 -9.28 -22.15
N SER A 65 22.59 -9.38 -23.48
CA SER A 65 22.01 -8.35 -24.36
C SER A 65 20.55 -8.08 -24.00
N PHE A 66 19.77 -9.13 -23.69
CA PHE A 66 18.40 -8.97 -23.25
C PHE A 66 18.28 -8.26 -21.90
N PHE A 67 19.13 -8.58 -20.93
CA PHE A 67 19.17 -7.84 -19.65
C PHE A 67 19.50 -6.36 -19.84
N ASP A 68 20.37 -6.02 -20.79
CA ASP A 68 20.68 -4.63 -21.10
C ASP A 68 19.49 -3.91 -21.75
N ILE A 69 18.74 -4.57 -22.63
CA ILE A 69 17.47 -4.05 -23.17
C ILE A 69 16.45 -3.81 -22.04
N LEU A 70 16.27 -4.78 -21.14
CA LEU A 70 15.39 -4.65 -19.98
C LEU A 70 15.81 -3.49 -19.08
N ARG A 71 17.12 -3.26 -18.91
CA ARG A 71 17.65 -2.14 -18.12
C ARG A 71 17.33 -0.79 -18.78
N GLN A 72 17.43 -0.71 -20.10
CA GLN A 72 17.14 0.51 -20.87
C GLN A 72 15.64 0.83 -20.91
N ASN A 73 14.78 -0.19 -20.86
CA ASN A 73 13.34 -0.06 -20.96
C ASN A 73 12.59 0.02 -19.60
N GLN A 74 13.29 0.29 -18.49
CA GLN A 74 12.67 0.40 -17.16
C GLN A 74 11.60 1.49 -17.05
N ALA A 75 11.66 2.54 -17.87
CA ALA A 75 10.64 3.59 -17.90
C ALA A 75 9.31 3.09 -18.51
N CYS A 76 9.39 2.21 -19.50
CA CYS A 76 8.23 1.58 -20.15
C CYS A 76 7.62 0.48 -19.27
N TYR A 77 8.44 -0.17 -18.45
CA TYR A 77 8.00 -1.23 -17.53
C TYR A 77 8.44 -0.91 -16.09
N PRO A 78 7.67 -0.13 -15.33
CA PRO A 78 8.02 0.26 -13.95
C PRO A 78 8.30 -0.93 -13.04
N LYS A 79 7.64 -2.06 -13.29
CA LYS A 79 7.82 -3.32 -12.55
C LYS A 79 9.22 -3.95 -12.75
N LEU A 80 9.94 -3.62 -13.83
CA LEU A 80 11.32 -4.08 -14.07
C LEU A 80 12.33 -3.48 -13.07
N GLN A 81 12.00 -2.38 -12.39
CA GLN A 81 12.87 -1.83 -11.35
C GLN A 81 13.16 -2.88 -10.27
N GLN A 82 12.16 -3.73 -9.94
CA GLN A 82 12.30 -4.83 -8.98
C GLN A 82 13.34 -5.89 -9.41
N LEU A 83 13.61 -6.02 -10.72
CA LEU A 83 14.60 -6.97 -11.25
C LEU A 83 16.04 -6.45 -11.07
N PHE A 84 16.23 -5.14 -11.17
CA PHE A 84 17.53 -4.46 -11.19
C PHE A 84 17.91 -3.80 -9.88
N SER A 85 16.97 -3.67 -8.94
CA SER A 85 17.31 -3.44 -7.56
C SER A 85 18.32 -4.51 -7.12
N PRO A 86 19.46 -4.14 -6.50
CA PRO A 86 20.42 -5.11 -6.02
C PRO A 86 19.74 -5.97 -4.95
N ASN A 87 19.37 -7.20 -5.32
CA ASN A 87 18.95 -8.21 -4.38
C ASN A 87 20.12 -8.46 -3.42
N THR A 88 19.96 -8.06 -2.16
CA THR A 88 20.52 -8.81 -1.04
C THR A 88 20.05 -10.25 -1.25
N GLN A 89 20.98 -11.18 -1.50
CA GLN A 89 20.67 -12.60 -1.49
C GLN A 89 20.08 -12.95 -0.12
N GLY A 90 18.86 -13.49 -0.13
CA GLY A 90 18.17 -13.98 1.06
C GLY A 90 17.18 -12.96 1.60
N SER A 91 15.89 -13.30 1.47
CA SER A 91 14.78 -12.58 2.07
C SER A 91 14.59 -11.14 1.60
N HIS A 92 13.44 -10.85 0.99
CA HIS A 92 12.83 -9.56 1.29
C HIS A 92 12.41 -9.63 2.77
N ASN A 93 13.34 -9.33 3.69
CA ASN A 93 12.91 -8.78 4.96
C ASN A 93 12.45 -7.36 4.59
N PRO A 94 11.15 -7.07 4.68
CA PRO A 94 10.69 -5.73 4.42
C PRO A 94 11.49 -4.76 5.29
N THR A 95 11.88 -3.63 4.73
CA THR A 95 12.45 -2.57 5.56
C THR A 95 11.32 -2.07 6.44
N VAL A 96 11.33 -2.42 7.73
CA VAL A 96 10.29 -2.02 8.68
C VAL A 96 10.85 -1.03 9.68
N VAL A 97 10.20 0.12 9.79
CA VAL A 97 10.61 1.18 10.71
C VAL A 97 9.51 1.46 11.73
N ALA A 98 9.89 1.55 13.00
CA ALA A 98 9.02 2.02 14.06
C ALA A 98 9.16 3.54 14.18
N VAL A 99 8.04 4.26 14.17
CA VAL A 99 8.00 5.71 14.39
C VAL A 99 7.13 6.01 15.61
N GLY A 100 7.64 6.81 16.54
CA GLY A 100 6.97 7.13 17.81
C GLY A 100 6.96 5.96 18.79
N ASN A 101 5.86 5.79 19.53
CA ASN A 101 5.66 4.71 20.53
C ASN A 101 5.33 3.35 19.91
N SER A 102 5.69 3.12 18.65
CA SER A 102 5.34 1.93 17.89
C SER A 102 6.38 0.82 18.08
N VAL A 103 5.99 -0.44 17.89
CA VAL A 103 6.87 -1.60 18.04
C VAL A 103 7.01 -2.34 16.72
N VAL A 104 8.24 -2.70 16.38
CA VAL A 104 8.53 -3.53 15.21
C VAL A 104 9.33 -4.73 15.67
N THR A 105 8.89 -5.92 15.30
CA THR A 105 9.69 -7.15 15.40
C THR A 105 10.05 -7.62 14.00
N ALA A 106 11.31 -8.01 13.80
CA ALA A 106 11.81 -8.58 12.56
C ALA A 106 12.76 -9.73 12.89
N ARG A 107 12.20 -10.80 13.47
CA ARG A 107 12.93 -11.98 13.90
C ARG A 107 13.06 -12.96 12.75
N GLU A 108 14.23 -13.53 12.57
CA GLU A 108 14.46 -14.62 11.63
C GLU A 108 14.68 -15.93 12.38
N ILE A 109 13.81 -16.91 12.14
CA ILE A 109 13.83 -18.22 12.77
C ILE A 109 13.96 -19.25 11.66
N THR A 110 15.12 -19.88 11.56
CA THR A 110 15.39 -20.85 10.50
C THR A 110 15.92 -22.16 11.07
N ASN A 111 15.62 -23.27 10.39
CA ASN A 111 16.18 -24.60 10.70
C ASN A 111 15.92 -25.10 12.13
N ILE A 112 14.75 -24.81 12.70
CA ILE A 112 14.43 -25.23 14.08
C ILE A 112 13.61 -26.53 14.11
N LYS A 113 13.83 -27.36 15.14
CA LYS A 113 12.90 -28.43 15.55
C LYS A 113 12.51 -28.19 17.00
N ALA A 114 11.24 -27.97 17.27
CA ALA A 114 10.75 -27.63 18.60
C ALA A 114 9.46 -28.38 18.92
N LYS A 115 9.16 -28.58 20.21
CA LYS A 115 7.85 -29.09 20.61
C LYS A 115 6.77 -28.00 20.50
N SER A 116 7.05 -26.80 21.01
CA SER A 116 6.13 -25.67 20.89
C SER A 116 6.89 -24.38 20.61
N LEU A 117 6.24 -23.45 19.90
CA LEU A 117 6.73 -22.10 19.63
C LEU A 117 5.70 -21.10 20.14
N CYS A 118 6.07 -20.26 21.10
CA CYS A 118 5.20 -19.22 21.62
C CYS A 118 5.86 -17.85 21.47
N MET A 119 5.11 -16.89 20.93
CA MET A 119 5.51 -15.50 20.83
C MET A 119 4.42 -14.62 21.41
N LYS A 120 4.79 -13.82 22.40
CA LYS A 120 3.89 -12.89 23.05
C LYS A 120 4.49 -11.49 23.02
N ILE A 121 3.73 -10.54 22.48
CA ILE A 121 4.08 -9.12 22.43
C ILE A 121 3.03 -8.37 23.22
N GLU A 122 3.45 -7.74 24.32
CA GLU A 122 2.59 -6.89 25.14
C GLU A 122 3.16 -5.48 25.13
N THR A 123 2.37 -4.52 24.66
CA THR A 123 2.77 -3.12 24.58
C THR A 123 1.69 -2.24 25.19
N VAL A 124 2.11 -1.10 25.74
CA VAL A 124 1.20 -0.08 26.24
C VAL A 124 1.36 1.15 25.36
N SER A 125 0.29 1.53 24.65
CA SER A 125 0.26 2.75 23.85
C SER A 125 -0.26 3.90 24.72
N ASP A 126 0.57 4.93 24.87
CA ASP A 126 0.18 6.22 25.44
C ASP A 126 -0.15 7.20 24.30
N PRO A 127 -1.40 7.67 24.16
CA PRO A 127 -1.78 8.64 23.14
C PRO A 127 -1.10 10.01 23.32
N GLY A 128 -0.54 10.30 24.51
CA GLY A 128 -0.06 11.63 24.89
C GLY A 128 1.36 11.98 24.42
N SER A 129 2.17 11.03 23.97
CA SER A 129 3.57 11.30 23.60
C SER A 129 3.75 11.38 22.08
N CYS A 130 3.21 12.44 21.48
CA CYS A 130 3.70 12.93 20.20
C CYS A 130 5.11 13.49 20.38
N GLN A 131 6.16 12.67 20.23
CA GLN A 131 7.49 13.22 20.01
C GLN A 131 7.55 13.80 18.59
N SER A 132 7.23 15.10 18.54
CA SER A 132 7.70 16.04 17.53
C SER A 132 9.24 16.00 17.53
N GLY A 133 9.81 15.20 16.63
CA GLY A 133 11.24 15.16 16.38
C GLY A 133 11.45 15.21 14.87
N ASN A 134 11.75 16.39 14.34
CA ASN A 134 12.30 16.56 13.00
C ASN A 134 13.62 15.79 12.91
N VAL A 135 13.58 14.52 12.50
CA VAL A 135 14.77 13.86 11.97
C VAL A 135 14.81 14.13 10.48
N ILE A 136 15.39 15.28 10.14
CA ILE A 136 15.92 15.55 8.80
C ILE A 136 17.09 14.59 8.60
N GLY A 137 16.77 13.42 8.06
CA GLY A 137 17.72 12.42 7.62
C GLY A 137 16.96 11.50 6.71
N LYS A 138 17.34 11.41 5.43
CA LYS A 138 16.77 10.53 4.40
C LYS A 138 16.34 9.19 5.01
N VAL A 139 15.06 9.05 5.33
CA VAL A 139 14.47 7.74 5.58
C VAL A 139 14.29 7.16 4.18
N LEU A 140 15.19 6.25 3.80
CA LEU A 140 14.97 5.35 2.68
C LEU A 140 13.55 4.80 2.83
N GLN A 141 12.74 4.94 1.78
CA GLN A 141 11.35 4.52 1.73
C GLN A 141 11.24 3.08 2.25
N ALA A 142 10.85 2.95 3.52
CA ALA A 142 10.69 1.67 4.17
C ALA A 142 9.46 0.96 3.56
N ASP A 143 9.51 -0.35 3.39
CA ASP A 143 8.40 -1.13 2.83
C ASP A 143 7.17 -1.08 3.75
N TYR A 144 7.40 -0.99 5.06
CA TYR A 144 6.35 -0.82 6.06
C TYR A 144 6.81 0.12 7.19
N SER A 145 5.89 0.93 7.70
CA SER A 145 6.15 1.83 8.83
C SER A 145 5.07 1.71 9.89
N ALA A 146 5.48 1.50 11.14
CA ALA A 146 4.58 1.44 12.29
C ALA A 146 4.42 2.85 12.88
N HIS A 147 3.19 3.34 12.94
CA HIS A 147 2.84 4.67 13.47
C HIS A 147 1.81 4.57 14.59
N GLY A 148 1.73 5.60 15.45
CA GLY A 148 0.62 5.75 16.40
C GLY A 148 0.55 4.68 17.49
N GLY A 149 1.67 4.06 17.86
CA GLY A 149 1.67 2.99 18.86
C GLY A 149 1.25 1.62 18.32
N SER A 150 1.27 1.45 16.99
CA SER A 150 1.01 0.17 16.34
C SER A 150 2.18 -0.81 16.49
N VAL A 151 1.88 -2.08 16.29
CA VAL A 151 2.86 -3.17 16.31
C VAL A 151 2.93 -3.80 14.92
N ILE A 152 4.11 -3.87 14.32
CA ILE A 152 4.36 -4.66 13.11
C ILE A 152 5.22 -5.86 13.46
N CYS A 153 4.73 -7.05 13.13
CA CYS A 153 5.50 -8.29 13.22
C CYS A 153 5.94 -8.68 11.80
N ALA A 154 7.17 -8.36 11.44
CA ALA A 154 7.83 -8.75 10.19
C ALA A 154 8.77 -9.95 10.40
N ASP A 155 8.35 -10.88 11.26
CA ASP A 155 9.13 -12.07 11.57
C ASP A 155 9.07 -13.07 10.42
N ARG A 156 10.19 -13.74 10.15
CA ARG A 156 10.33 -14.78 9.14
C ARG A 156 10.65 -16.11 9.79
N ILE A 157 9.86 -17.13 9.49
CA ILE A 157 10.11 -18.50 9.94
C ILE A 157 10.29 -19.38 8.70
N SER A 158 11.43 -20.02 8.54
CA SER A 158 11.69 -20.98 7.46
C SER A 158 12.27 -22.28 8.00
N ASP A 159 12.05 -23.38 7.29
CA ASP A 159 12.67 -24.68 7.61
C ASP A 159 12.46 -25.13 9.08
N ALA A 160 11.29 -24.82 9.64
CA ALA A 160 10.93 -25.11 11.02
C ALA A 160 10.00 -26.35 11.13
N THR A 161 10.25 -27.23 12.10
CA THR A 161 9.36 -28.33 12.49
C THR A 161 8.88 -28.09 13.92
N ILE A 162 7.57 -28.06 14.14
CA ILE A 162 6.96 -27.83 15.46
C ILE A 162 5.95 -28.94 15.74
N ASP A 163 6.17 -29.70 16.81
CA ASP A 163 5.48 -30.97 17.04
C ASP A 163 4.14 -30.83 17.79
N ALA A 164 3.93 -29.74 18.53
CA ALA A 164 2.74 -29.49 19.35
C ALA A 164 2.11 -28.12 19.06
N ASP A 165 2.48 -27.08 19.80
CA ASP A 165 1.72 -25.82 19.80
C ASP A 165 2.50 -24.67 19.15
N VAL A 166 1.78 -23.85 18.39
CA VAL A 166 2.28 -22.59 17.85
C VAL A 166 1.34 -21.47 18.30
N ASP A 167 1.81 -20.59 19.18
CA ASP A 167 1.06 -19.48 19.74
C ASP A 167 1.70 -18.15 19.39
N PHE A 168 0.91 -17.24 18.83
CA PHE A 168 1.31 -15.87 18.54
C PHE A 168 0.25 -14.93 19.10
N SER A 169 0.62 -14.18 20.14
CA SER A 169 -0.27 -13.21 20.78
C SER A 169 0.34 -11.81 20.76
N VAL A 170 -0.48 -10.84 20.36
CA VAL A 170 -0.15 -9.42 20.43
C VAL A 170 -1.26 -8.74 21.23
N SER A 171 -0.89 -8.05 22.30
CA SER A 171 -1.79 -7.26 23.11
C SER A 171 -1.26 -5.84 23.22
N VAL A 172 -2.01 -4.90 22.66
CA VAL A 172 -1.74 -3.46 22.78
C VAL A 172 -2.75 -2.89 23.75
N GLN A 173 -2.31 -2.53 24.95
CA GLN A 173 -3.15 -1.87 25.95
C GLN A 173 -3.02 -0.35 25.79
N THR A 174 -4.12 0.38 25.77
CA THR A 174 -4.07 1.83 25.89
C THR A 174 -3.86 2.20 27.36
N SER A 175 -2.96 3.15 27.64
CA SER A 175 -2.77 3.66 29.00
C SER A 175 -4.04 4.37 29.46
N GLN A 176 -4.97 3.65 30.09
CA GLN A 176 -6.03 4.25 30.88
C GLN A 176 -5.45 4.64 32.23
N VAL A 177 -5.00 5.89 32.34
CA VAL A 177 -4.90 6.54 33.65
C VAL A 177 -6.35 6.71 34.13
N TYR A 178 -6.84 5.72 34.86
CA TYR A 178 -8.07 5.81 35.64
C TYR A 178 -7.86 6.89 36.71
N ALA A 179 -8.41 8.09 36.47
CA ALA A 179 -8.80 8.98 37.56
C ALA A 179 -10.20 8.50 38.02
N GLY A 180 -10.30 8.10 39.29
CA GLY A 180 -11.39 7.28 39.82
C GLY A 180 -12.80 7.91 39.83
N THR A 181 -13.79 7.01 40.01
CA THR A 181 -15.05 7.11 40.80
C THR A 181 -15.67 8.51 40.90
N VAL A 182 -16.90 8.83 40.48
CA VAL A 182 -18.28 8.32 40.74
C VAL A 182 -19.15 9.11 39.72
N ASP A 183 -20.15 8.60 38.98
CA ASP A 183 -21.52 8.21 39.34
C ASP A 183 -22.31 7.97 38.03
N GLU A 184 -23.47 7.32 38.12
CA GLU A 184 -24.38 6.85 37.07
C GLU A 184 -24.73 7.84 35.91
N THR A 185 -24.41 7.53 34.65
CA THR A 185 -25.24 7.83 33.42
C THR A 185 -24.66 7.08 32.17
N PRO A 186 -25.46 6.74 31.12
CA PRO A 186 -25.10 5.79 30.04
C PRO A 186 -24.01 6.31 29.07
N PRO A 187 -23.38 5.44 28.26
CA PRO A 187 -22.12 5.74 27.60
C PRO A 187 -22.32 6.63 26.38
N SER A 188 -21.84 7.88 26.49
CA SER A 188 -21.67 8.76 25.34
C SER A 188 -20.25 8.59 24.78
N SER A 189 -20.21 8.22 23.51
CA SER A 189 -19.07 8.23 22.60
C SER A 189 -18.21 9.49 22.71
N SER A 190 -16.94 9.38 23.15
CA SER A 190 -15.95 10.42 22.86
C SER A 190 -14.51 9.93 23.11
N SER A 191 -13.90 9.32 22.09
CA SER A 191 -12.44 9.34 21.94
C SER A 191 -11.98 9.66 20.52
N GLN A 192 -12.91 10.05 19.63
CA GLN A 192 -12.57 10.54 18.30
C GLN A 192 -12.46 12.07 18.35
N GLY A 193 -11.47 12.61 17.63
CA GLY A 193 -11.15 14.04 17.69
C GLY A 193 -12.27 14.92 17.11
N PRO A 194 -12.20 16.24 17.32
CA PRO A 194 -13.31 17.16 17.01
C PRO A 194 -13.70 17.16 15.53
N ALA A 195 -12.78 16.89 14.61
CA ALA A 195 -13.08 16.84 13.17
C ALA A 195 -13.80 15.53 12.80
N VAL A 196 -13.46 14.43 13.46
CA VAL A 196 -14.09 13.12 13.22
C VAL A 196 -15.56 13.17 13.64
N ASN A 197 -15.84 13.64 14.86
CA ASN A 197 -17.23 13.75 15.36
C ASN A 197 -18.08 14.64 14.45
N MET A 198 -17.49 15.75 14.01
CA MET A 198 -18.13 16.72 13.14
C MET A 198 -18.43 16.15 11.73
N ILE A 199 -17.55 15.33 11.16
CA ILE A 199 -17.84 14.61 9.90
C ILE A 199 -18.93 13.54 10.12
N ILE A 200 -18.91 12.83 11.25
CA ILE A 200 -19.93 11.82 11.58
C ILE A 200 -21.31 12.47 11.73
N GLU A 201 -21.40 13.58 12.45
CA GLU A 201 -22.63 14.34 12.68
C GLU A 201 -23.27 14.82 11.37
N HIS A 202 -22.44 15.28 10.42
CA HIS A 202 -22.89 15.80 9.12
C HIS A 202 -22.79 14.78 7.97
N LYS A 203 -22.53 13.49 8.25
CA LYS A 203 -22.20 12.49 7.22
C LYS A 203 -23.25 12.40 6.11
N VAL A 204 -24.53 12.37 6.47
CA VAL A 204 -25.64 12.26 5.51
C VAL A 204 -25.73 13.51 4.63
N GLU A 205 -25.63 14.70 5.22
CA GLU A 205 -25.66 15.97 4.50
C GLU A 205 -24.49 16.11 3.53
N LEU A 206 -23.30 15.63 3.94
CA LEU A 206 -22.12 15.59 3.10
C LEU A 206 -22.29 14.64 1.91
N ILE A 207 -22.83 13.43 2.13
CA ILE A 207 -23.10 12.48 1.03
C ILE A 207 -24.09 13.11 0.03
N ASP A 208 -25.20 13.67 0.53
CA ASP A 208 -26.22 14.28 -0.31
C ASP A 208 -25.72 15.49 -1.09
N CYS A 209 -24.83 16.28 -0.50
CA CYS A 209 -24.22 17.44 -1.13
C CYS A 209 -23.21 17.02 -2.21
N LEU A 210 -22.28 16.12 -1.86
CA LEU A 210 -21.16 15.73 -2.72
C LEU A 210 -21.58 14.83 -3.88
N ARG A 211 -22.74 14.16 -3.80
CA ARG A 211 -23.22 13.27 -4.88
C ARG A 211 -23.44 13.99 -6.21
N ALA A 212 -23.61 15.31 -6.18
CA ALA A 212 -23.77 16.14 -7.39
C ALA A 212 -22.59 15.96 -8.37
N ASP A 213 -21.38 15.72 -7.86
CA ASP A 213 -20.21 15.38 -8.67
C ASP A 213 -19.21 14.55 -7.84
N HIS A 214 -19.52 13.28 -7.59
CA HIS A 214 -18.66 12.39 -6.79
C HIS A 214 -17.24 12.22 -7.35
N SER A 215 -17.04 12.37 -8.67
CA SER A 215 -15.73 12.20 -9.31
C SER A 215 -14.83 13.40 -9.06
N PHE A 216 -15.36 14.62 -9.09
CA PHE A 216 -14.62 15.85 -8.81
C PHE A 216 -14.08 15.86 -7.38
N ILE A 217 -14.92 15.62 -6.37
CA ILE A 217 -14.46 15.59 -4.98
C ILE A 217 -13.43 14.49 -4.74
N LEU A 218 -13.61 13.31 -5.34
CA LEU A 218 -12.66 12.20 -5.22
C LEU A 218 -11.26 12.58 -5.75
N GLN A 219 -11.18 13.35 -6.84
CA GLN A 219 -9.92 13.88 -7.36
C GLN A 219 -9.28 14.88 -6.40
N HIS A 220 -10.06 15.77 -5.79
CA HIS A 220 -9.55 16.75 -4.83
C HIS A 220 -9.05 16.10 -3.53
N VAL A 221 -9.73 15.06 -3.07
CA VAL A 221 -9.31 14.30 -1.88
C VAL A 221 -8.02 13.51 -2.16
N HIS A 222 -7.86 12.98 -3.37
CA HIS A 222 -6.61 12.34 -3.81
C HIS A 222 -5.45 13.34 -3.97
N ALA A 223 -5.69 14.48 -4.62
CA ALA A 223 -4.69 15.53 -4.77
C ALA A 223 -4.24 16.13 -3.43
N GLY A 224 -5.13 16.14 -2.42
CA GLY A 224 -4.81 16.51 -1.04
C GLY A 224 -4.10 15.43 -0.23
N CYS A 225 -3.75 14.29 -0.83
CA CYS A 225 -3.13 13.14 -0.16
C CYS A 225 -3.91 12.63 1.07
N ILE A 226 -5.23 12.84 1.12
CA ILE A 226 -6.09 12.42 2.25
C ILE A 226 -6.35 10.91 2.19
N VAL A 227 -6.43 10.37 0.97
CA VAL A 227 -6.51 8.94 0.66
C VAL A 227 -5.30 8.53 -0.18
N THR A 228 -4.84 7.30 0.02
CA THR A 228 -3.73 6.70 -0.75
C THR A 228 -4.15 6.41 -2.20
N ASP A 229 -3.17 6.24 -3.10
CA ASP A 229 -3.42 5.84 -4.49
C ASP A 229 -4.27 4.58 -4.58
N ARG A 230 -4.01 3.59 -3.72
CA ARG A 230 -4.77 2.33 -3.68
C ARG A 230 -6.22 2.56 -3.26
N GLN A 231 -6.46 3.37 -2.23
CA GLN A 231 -7.81 3.72 -1.78
C GLN A 231 -8.55 4.50 -2.87
N TYR A 232 -7.89 5.47 -3.52
CA TYR A 232 -8.46 6.22 -4.63
C TYR A 232 -8.86 5.32 -5.81
N GLN A 233 -7.99 4.40 -6.26
CA GLN A 233 -8.34 3.48 -7.35
C GLN A 233 -9.53 2.58 -6.97
N ASN A 234 -9.56 2.08 -5.73
CA ASN A 234 -10.69 1.27 -5.24
C ASN A 234 -12.01 2.06 -5.29
N LEU A 235 -12.00 3.32 -4.83
CA LEU A 235 -13.17 4.19 -4.82
C LEU A 235 -13.61 4.58 -6.25
N LYS A 236 -12.64 4.84 -7.15
CA LYS A 236 -12.89 5.23 -8.54
C LYS A 236 -13.61 4.15 -9.35
N HIS A 237 -13.43 2.88 -9.01
CA HIS A 237 -14.07 1.76 -9.71
C HIS A 237 -15.50 1.45 -9.23
N ILE A 238 -16.01 2.16 -8.22
CA ILE A 238 -17.39 2.01 -7.75
C ILE A 238 -18.34 2.74 -8.70
N CYS A 239 -19.31 2.02 -9.28
CA CYS A 239 -20.25 2.59 -10.27
C CYS A 239 -21.40 3.41 -9.66
N LEU A 240 -21.56 3.42 -8.34
CA LEU A 240 -22.68 4.06 -7.64
C LEU A 240 -22.18 5.29 -6.85
N PRO A 241 -22.53 6.53 -7.23
CA PRO A 241 -22.04 7.76 -6.60
C PRO A 241 -22.23 7.81 -5.08
N GLU A 242 -23.40 7.39 -4.59
CA GLU A 242 -23.74 7.37 -3.17
C GLU A 242 -22.87 6.38 -2.38
N LYS A 243 -22.62 5.20 -2.97
CA LYS A 243 -21.71 4.21 -2.38
C LYS A 243 -20.27 4.70 -2.39
N THR A 244 -19.81 5.29 -3.50
CA THR A 244 -18.47 5.88 -3.59
C THR A 244 -18.22 6.92 -2.51
N LEU A 245 -19.22 7.78 -2.22
CA LEU A 245 -19.10 8.81 -1.20
C LEU A 245 -19.21 8.28 0.22
N THR A 246 -20.05 7.27 0.44
CA THR A 246 -20.12 6.57 1.73
C THR A 246 -18.77 5.96 2.06
N ASP A 247 -18.22 5.18 1.13
CA ASP A 247 -16.93 4.51 1.28
C ASP A 247 -15.78 5.52 1.40
N LEU A 248 -15.84 6.66 0.69
CA LEU A 248 -14.87 7.76 0.81
C LEU A 248 -14.88 8.38 2.21
N ILE A 249 -16.05 8.75 2.73
CA ILE A 249 -16.16 9.41 4.03
C ILE A 249 -15.79 8.44 5.16
N ASP A 250 -16.20 7.18 5.06
CA ASP A 250 -15.78 6.15 6.01
C ASP A 250 -14.27 5.96 5.99
N GLN A 251 -13.64 5.94 4.81
CA GLN A 251 -12.19 5.87 4.70
C GLN A 251 -11.48 7.07 5.33
N VAL A 252 -12.04 8.28 5.20
CA VAL A 252 -11.48 9.50 5.81
C VAL A 252 -11.59 9.45 7.34
N ILE A 253 -12.71 8.94 7.87
CA ILE A 253 -12.93 8.73 9.30
C ILE A 253 -11.95 7.68 9.84
N ASP A 254 -11.81 6.55 9.14
CA ASP A 254 -10.91 5.45 9.51
C ASP A 254 -9.44 5.87 9.52
N ASN A 255 -9.04 6.77 8.59
CA ASN A 255 -7.70 7.35 8.56
C ASN A 255 -7.44 8.33 9.73
N GLY A 256 -8.49 8.74 10.46
CA GLY A 256 -8.41 9.46 11.73
C GLY A 256 -8.44 10.98 11.63
N GLN A 257 -8.20 11.63 12.77
CA GLN A 257 -8.39 13.08 12.97
C GLN A 257 -7.64 13.96 11.97
N ILE A 258 -6.41 13.59 11.57
CA ILE A 258 -5.62 14.39 10.62
C ILE A 258 -6.28 14.38 9.23
N SER A 259 -6.66 13.20 8.74
CA SER A 259 -7.36 13.06 7.46
C SER A 259 -8.72 13.76 7.49
N CYS A 260 -9.44 13.69 8.61
CA CYS A 260 -10.69 14.41 8.82
C CYS A 260 -10.48 15.94 8.75
N SER A 261 -9.46 16.49 9.43
CA SER A 261 -9.16 17.92 9.36
C SER A 261 -8.80 18.37 7.94
N LEU A 262 -7.94 17.62 7.25
CA LEU A 262 -7.56 17.92 5.86
C LEU A 262 -8.76 17.83 4.90
N PHE A 263 -9.67 16.87 5.14
CA PHE A 263 -10.91 16.77 4.38
C PHE A 263 -11.79 18.00 4.57
N ILE A 264 -11.94 18.48 5.81
CA ILE A 264 -12.67 19.72 6.09
C ILE A 264 -12.02 20.92 5.38
N GLU A 265 -10.68 20.99 5.32
CA GLU A 265 -9.98 22.03 4.54
C GLU A 265 -10.27 21.96 3.05
N VAL A 266 -10.31 20.74 2.48
CA VAL A 266 -10.71 20.53 1.07
C VAL A 266 -12.16 20.97 0.84
N LEU A 267 -13.09 20.65 1.74
CA LEU A 267 -14.48 21.09 1.65
C LEU A 267 -14.64 22.62 1.73
N LYS A 268 -13.70 23.31 2.37
CA LYS A 268 -13.65 24.78 2.48
C LYS A 268 -12.92 25.45 1.30
N ASN A 269 -12.26 24.69 0.42
CA ASN A 269 -11.55 25.25 -0.73
C ASN A 269 -12.52 26.01 -1.66
N PRO A 270 -12.20 27.25 -2.07
CA PRO A 270 -13.06 28.05 -2.94
C PRO A 270 -13.50 27.35 -4.23
N GLU A 271 -12.64 26.53 -4.84
CA GLU A 271 -12.97 25.78 -6.05
C GLU A 271 -14.00 24.67 -5.77
N VAL A 272 -13.85 23.99 -4.63
CA VAL A 272 -14.77 22.93 -4.17
C VAL A 272 -16.12 23.53 -3.78
N VAL A 273 -16.11 24.63 -3.02
CA VAL A 273 -17.33 25.36 -2.63
C VAL A 273 -18.07 25.93 -3.84
N ARG A 274 -17.37 26.29 -4.93
CA ARG A 274 -18.00 26.72 -6.17
C ARG A 274 -18.74 25.58 -6.87
N THR A 275 -18.20 24.36 -6.80
CA THR A 275 -18.83 23.15 -7.35
C THR A 275 -19.99 22.66 -6.45
N TYR A 276 -19.87 22.79 -5.13
CA TYR A 276 -20.90 22.41 -4.16
C TYR A 276 -21.31 23.61 -3.27
N PRO A 277 -22.19 24.51 -3.74
CA PRO A 277 -22.55 25.71 -3.01
C PRO A 277 -23.15 25.44 -1.62
N GLN A 278 -23.83 24.30 -1.45
CA GLN A 278 -24.44 23.85 -0.18
C GLN A 278 -23.40 23.55 0.91
N LEU A 279 -22.13 23.31 0.54
CA LEU A 279 -21.05 23.16 1.52
C LEU A 279 -20.86 24.41 2.37
N LYS A 280 -21.24 25.61 1.91
CA LYS A 280 -21.11 26.83 2.73
C LYS A 280 -21.92 26.77 4.01
N ASP A 281 -23.11 26.20 3.96
CA ASP A 281 -23.99 26.11 5.12
C ASP A 281 -23.56 24.95 6.03
N ILE A 282 -23.16 23.83 5.44
CA ILE A 282 -22.64 22.66 6.17
C ILE A 282 -21.34 23.05 6.88
N THR A 283 -20.33 23.56 6.15
CA THR A 283 -19.00 23.94 6.67
C THR A 283 -18.99 25.12 7.63
N ARG A 284 -20.06 25.93 7.65
CA ARG A 284 -20.26 26.98 8.66
C ARG A 284 -20.61 26.41 10.03
N ASN A 285 -21.27 25.26 10.06
CA ASN A 285 -21.52 24.48 11.27
C ASN A 285 -20.29 23.62 11.65
N LEU A 286 -19.33 23.44 10.72
CA LEU A 286 -18.06 22.75 10.93
C LEU A 286 -16.93 23.66 11.49
N CYS A 287 -17.27 24.74 12.23
CA CYS A 287 -16.34 25.71 12.83
C CYS A 287 -16.71 26.03 14.27
#